data_AF-A0A6V7K0G2-F1
#
_entry.id   AF-A0A6V7K0G2-F1
#
_cell.length_a   1.000
_cell.length_b   1.000
_cell.length_c   1.000
_cell.angle_alpha   90.00
_cell.angle_beta   90.00
_cell.angle_gamma   90.00
#
_symmetry.space_group_name_H-M   'P 1'
#
loop_
_entity.id
_entity.type
_entity.pdbx_description
1 polymer ?
#
loop_
_entity_poly.entity_id
_entity_poly.type
_entity_poly.pdbx_seq_one_letter_code
_entity_poly.pdbx_strand_id
1 'polypeptide(L)' 'SLLVHTKRAALEKINLKFIDTSSKFGHGRFQTAADKASFMGQLKKDRIREEQAQNAAPLSSAATAAQ' A
#
# COMPACT_ATOMS: atom_id res chain seq x y z
N SER A 1 -9.50 -16.95 26.10
CA SER A 1 -9.05 -18.12 26.88
C SER A 1 -10.15 -18.50 27.85
N LEU A 2 -10.41 -19.79 28.04
CA LEU A 2 -11.40 -20.28 29.01
C LEU A 2 -10.85 -20.34 30.45
N LEU A 3 -9.52 -20.19 30.62
CA LEU A 3 -8.82 -20.27 31.90
C LEU A 3 -7.99 -18.98 32.13
N VAL A 4 -7.98 -18.48 33.36
CA VAL A 4 -7.17 -17.30 33.72
C VAL A 4 -5.69 -17.67 33.66
N HIS A 5 -4.93 -16.95 32.83
CA HIS A 5 -3.49 -17.15 32.72
C HIS A 5 -2.76 -16.41 33.84
N THR A 6 -2.05 -17.14 34.69
CA THR A 6 -1.27 -16.60 35.82
C THR A 6 0.22 -16.47 35.52
N LYS A 7 0.70 -17.03 34.40
CA LYS A 7 2.11 -16.99 34.00
C LYS A 7 2.50 -15.58 33.55
N ARG A 8 3.69 -15.12 33.95
CA ARG A 8 4.20 -13.77 33.63
C ARG A 8 4.11 -13.46 32.14
N ALA A 9 4.52 -14.38 31.26
CA ALA A 9 4.46 -14.24 29.80
C ALA A 9 3.08 -13.84 29.24
N ALA A 10 1.98 -14.20 29.91
CA ALA A 10 0.62 -13.87 29.49
C ALA A 10 0.11 -12.53 30.05
N LEU A 11 0.78 -12.01 31.10
CA LEU A 11 0.44 -10.76 31.78
C LEU A 11 1.37 -9.60 31.37
N GLU A 12 2.34 -9.84 30.49
CA GLU A 12 3.27 -8.81 30.04
C GLU A 12 2.54 -7.79 29.17
N LYS A 13 2.77 -6.50 29.44
CA LYS A 13 2.24 -5.42 28.61
C LYS A 13 3.00 -5.39 27.29
N ILE A 14 2.35 -5.79 26.21
CA ILE A 14 2.96 -5.88 24.87
C ILE A 14 3.00 -4.48 24.25
N ASN A 15 4.20 -3.93 24.10
CA ASN A 15 4.44 -2.70 23.33
C ASN A 15 5.11 -3.09 22.01
N LEU A 16 4.37 -3.02 20.90
CA LEU A 16 4.88 -3.37 19.57
C LEU A 16 5.73 -2.23 19.01
N LYS A 17 6.94 -2.55 18.53
CA LYS A 17 7.86 -1.57 17.92
C LYS A 17 7.73 -1.51 16.39
N PHE A 18 7.46 -2.65 15.76
CA PHE A 18 7.42 -2.78 14.31
C PHE A 18 6.49 -3.92 13.91
N ILE A 19 5.78 -3.73 12.80
CA ILE A 19 4.94 -4.75 12.16
C ILE A 19 5.46 -4.93 10.75
N ASP A 20 5.81 -6.17 10.40
CA ASP A 20 6.24 -6.51 9.06
C ASP A 20 5.04 -6.58 8.11
N THR A 21 4.87 -5.53 7.31
CA THR A 21 3.84 -5.38 6.28
C THR A 21 4.29 -5.85 4.90
N SER A 22 5.47 -6.48 4.81
CA SER A 22 5.96 -7.04 3.56
C SER A 22 5.02 -8.13 3.02
N SER A 23 4.93 -8.22 1.69
CA SER A 23 4.16 -9.26 1.00
C SER A 23 4.60 -10.66 1.46
N LYS A 24 3.63 -11.48 1.88
CA LYS A 24 3.84 -12.90 2.22
C LYS A 24 3.71 -13.84 1.03
N PHE A 25 3.29 -13.30 -0.12
CA PHE A 25 3.37 -14.03 -1.37
C PHE A 25 4.79 -13.92 -1.91
N GLY A 26 5.53 -15.03 -1.88
CA GLY A 26 6.95 -15.09 -2.26
C GLY A 26 7.89 -14.46 -1.22
N HIS A 27 8.93 -13.78 -1.67
CA HIS A 27 9.88 -13.05 -0.81
C HIS A 27 9.53 -11.56 -0.75
N GLY A 28 8.89 -11.13 0.34
CA GLY A 28 8.59 -9.73 0.62
C GLY A 28 9.86 -8.91 0.85
N ARG A 29 10.07 -7.86 0.06
CA ARG A 29 11.24 -6.96 0.16
C ARG A 29 10.90 -5.53 0.55
N PHE A 30 9.64 -5.12 0.39
CA PHE A 30 9.20 -3.74 0.61
C PHE A 30 8.10 -3.73 1.65
N GLN A 31 8.15 -2.75 2.55
CA GLN A 31 7.10 -2.51 3.54
C GLN A 31 5.95 -1.73 2.92
N THR A 32 6.26 -0.69 2.13
CA THR A 32 5.24 0.11 1.45
C THR A 32 5.33 -0.02 -0.08
N ALA A 33 4.22 0.31 -0.75
CA ALA A 33 4.20 0.41 -2.20
C ALA A 33 5.06 1.57 -2.72
N ALA A 34 5.19 2.66 -1.95
CA ALA A 34 6.05 3.79 -2.26
C ALA A 34 7.53 3.38 -2.26
N ASP A 35 7.99 2.60 -1.27
CA ASP A 35 9.37 2.09 -1.24
C ASP A 35 9.67 1.24 -2.47
N LYS A 36 8.69 0.42 -2.88
CA LYS A 36 8.80 -0.39 -4.10
C LYS A 36 8.88 0.46 -5.36
N ALA A 37 8.06 1.50 -5.47
CA ALA A 37 8.05 2.41 -6.62
C ALA A 37 9.36 3.21 -6.71
N SER A 38 9.83 3.77 -5.60
CA SER A 38 11.11 4.49 -5.52
C SER A 38 12.30 3.58 -5.84
N PHE A 39 12.29 2.32 -5.38
CA PHE A 39 13.37 1.38 -5.66
C PHE A 39 13.38 0.89 -7.11
N MET A 40 12.22 0.56 -7.68
CA MET A 40 12.14 0.03 -9.04
C MET A 40 12.18 1.13 -10.12
N GLY A 41 11.98 2.39 -9.74
CA GLY A 41 11.93 3.52 -10.65
C GLY A 41 10.71 3.48 -11.57
N GLN A 42 10.78 4.17 -12.70
CA GLN A 42 9.71 4.19 -13.70
C GLN A 42 9.72 2.88 -14.51
N LEU A 43 8.66 2.09 -14.38
CA LEU A 43 8.51 0.89 -15.21
C LEU A 43 7.82 1.23 -16.54
N LYS A 44 8.01 0.36 -17.53
CA LYS A 44 7.28 0.42 -18.81
C LYS A 44 5.75 0.43 -18.64
N LYS A 45 5.24 -0.21 -17.58
CA LYS A 45 3.81 -0.27 -17.26
C LYS A 45 3.25 1.10 -16.87
N ASP A 46 4.05 1.92 -16.21
CA ASP A 46 3.63 3.25 -15.77
C ASP A 46 3.52 4.19 -16.97
N ARG A 47 4.46 4.10 -17.93
CA ARG A 47 4.39 4.83 -19.22
C ARG A 47 3.13 4.49 -20.02
N ILE A 48 2.79 3.20 -20.14
CA ILE A 48 1.59 2.76 -20.84
C ILE A 48 0.33 3.28 -20.14
N ARG A 49 0.31 3.29 -18.79
CA ARG A 49 -0.82 3.82 -18.03
C ARG A 49 -0.96 5.34 -18.22
N GLU A 50 0.15 6.07 -18.28
CA GLU A 50 0.17 7.50 -18.58
C GLU A 50 -0.33 7.79 -20.01
N GLU A 51 0.13 7.03 -21.00
CA GLU A 51 -0.32 7.13 -22.40
C GLU A 51 -1.82 6.83 -22.53
N GLN A 52 -2.33 5.82 -21.82
CA GLN A 52 -3.77 5.49 -21.79
C GLN A 52 -4.58 6.55 -21.04
N ALA A 53 -4.06 7.11 -19.95
CA ALA A 53 -4.70 8.21 -19.25
C ALA A 53 -4.77 9.47 -20.11
N GLN A 54 -3.74 9.75 -20.91
CA GLN A 54 -3.73 10.86 -21.87
C GLN A 54 -4.73 10.62 -23.02
N ASN A 55 -4.85 9.39 -23.53
CA ASN A 55 -5.81 9.06 -24.59
C ASN A 55 -7.27 8.99 -24.11
N ALA A 56 -7.53 8.68 -22.84
CA ALA A 56 -8.89 8.63 -22.28
C ALA A 56 -9.42 10.00 -21.81
N ALA A 57 -8.61 11.06 -21.86
CA ALA A 57 -8.90 12.36 -21.27
C ALA A 57 -9.54 13.47 -22.16
N PRO A 58 -10.23 13.24 -23.30
CA PRO A 58 -10.92 14.34 -23.98
C PRO A 58 -12.45 14.40 -23.72
N LEU A 59 -12.97 14.10 -22.51
CA LEU A 59 -14.44 14.15 -22.26
C LEU A 59 -14.91 14.64 -20.86
N SER A 60 -14.18 15.49 -20.12
CA SER A 60 -14.69 16.01 -18.82
C SER A 60 -14.64 17.53 -18.61
N SER A 61 -14.27 18.35 -19.60
CA SER A 61 -14.17 19.81 -19.43
C SER A 61 -15.35 20.65 -19.95
N ALA A 62 -16.52 20.06 -20.25
CA ALA A 62 -17.62 20.78 -20.93
C ALA A 62 -18.88 21.10 -20.11
N ALA A 63 -18.98 20.79 -18.79
CA ALA A 63 -20.26 20.83 -18.08
C ALA A 63 -20.43 21.85 -16.92
N THR A 64 -19.49 22.78 -16.67
CA THR A 64 -19.63 23.73 -15.54
C THR A 64 -19.47 25.19 -15.98
N ALA A 65 -20.40 25.69 -16.81
CA ALA A 65 -20.49 27.11 -17.18
C ALA A 65 -21.94 27.60 -17.32
N ALA A 66 -22.83 27.18 -16.40
CA ALA A 66 -24.17 27.76 -16.28
C ALA A 66 -24.64 27.70 -14.83
N GLN A 67 -24.28 28.73 -14.06
CA GLN A 67 -25.04 29.31 -12.94
C GLN A 67 -24.40 30.65 -12.58
#